data_AF-A0A9X1KZA2-F1
#
_entry.id   AF-A0A9X1KZA2-F1
#
_cell.length_a   1.000
_cell.length_b   1.000
_cell.length_c   1.000
_cell.angle_alpha   90.00
_cell.angle_beta   90.00
_cell.angle_gamma   90.00
#
_symmetry.space_group_name_H-M   'P 1'
#
loop_
_entity.id
_entity.type
_entity.pdbx_description
1 polymer ?
#
loop_
_entity_poly.entity_id
_entity_poly.type
_entity_poly.pdbx_seq_one_letter_code
_entity_poly.pdbx_strand_id
1 'polypeptide(L)'
;MKIKLSLLLLLLTFMAYSVQAQNVDIGKAMTELTSSLKPEAFKGSWKKNKDSWMEQASGLDISDLSGVSSQMTGLLSNLKKSAFKKGVQKGLLKQLATPKNAAELTEAFKSLVNGIDPSMFVSGFDRGGLLKNLGI
;
A
#
# COMPACT_ATOMS: atom_id res chain seq x y z
N MET A 1 -4.28 31.75 45.49
CA MET A 1 -3.20 31.16 44.66
C MET A 1 -3.64 29.77 44.15
N LYS A 2 -4.53 29.70 43.15
CA LYS A 2 -5.07 28.42 42.61
C LYS A 2 -5.26 28.38 41.08
N ILE A 3 -4.87 29.45 40.36
CA ILE A 3 -5.13 29.60 38.92
C ILE A 3 -4.01 28.98 38.06
N LYS A 4 -2.82 28.73 38.63
CA LYS A 4 -1.66 28.25 37.88
C LYS A 4 -1.69 26.75 37.52
N LEU A 5 -2.56 25.95 38.14
CA LEU A 5 -2.61 24.50 37.91
C LEU A 5 -3.56 24.10 36.77
N SER A 6 -4.66 24.85 36.57
CA SER A 6 -5.63 24.57 35.50
C SER A 6 -5.14 24.94 34.10
N LEU A 7 -4.23 25.92 33.97
CA LEU A 7 -3.68 26.31 32.67
C LEU A 7 -2.65 25.29 32.15
N LEU A 8 -1.93 24.62 33.06
CA LEU A 8 -0.92 23.62 32.71
C LEU A 8 -1.57 22.32 32.21
N LEU A 9 -2.75 21.96 32.73
CA LEU A 9 -3.50 20.77 32.29
C LEU A 9 -4.15 20.96 30.91
N LEU A 10 -4.54 22.19 30.55
CA LEU A 10 -5.12 22.51 29.24
C LEU A 10 -4.06 22.58 28.12
N LEU A 11 -2.81 22.94 28.45
CA LEU A 11 -1.69 22.95 27.51
C LEU A 11 -1.14 21.54 27.20
N LEU A 12 -1.24 20.60 28.15
CA LEU A 12 -0.83 19.20 27.94
C LEU A 12 -1.82 18.40 27.08
N THR A 13 -3.07 18.84 26.96
CA THR A 13 -4.07 18.18 26.12
C THR A 13 -3.96 18.56 24.63
N PHE A 14 -3.29 19.67 24.30
CA PHE A 14 -3.10 20.10 22.91
C PHE A 14 -1.84 19.55 22.23
N MET A 15 -0.90 18.95 22.97
CA MET A 15 0.32 18.36 22.39
C MET A 15 0.21 16.86 22.04
N ALA A 16 -0.92 16.20 22.33
CA ALA A 16 -1.03 14.74 22.19
C ALA A 16 -1.38 14.24 20.78
N TYR A 17 -1.86 15.08 19.86
CA TYR A 17 -2.31 14.60 18.54
C TYR A 17 -2.03 15.60 17.42
N SER A 18 -0.76 15.72 17.07
CA SER A 18 -0.42 15.94 15.66
C SER A 18 0.55 14.84 15.23
N VAL A 19 0.04 13.60 15.22
CA VAL A 19 0.54 12.63 14.26
C VAL A 19 0.26 13.29 12.91
N GLN A 20 1.28 13.92 12.33
CA GLN A 20 1.24 14.30 10.93
C GLN A 20 0.82 13.03 10.19
N ALA A 21 -0.41 13.02 9.69
CA ALA A 21 -0.84 12.04 8.72
C ALA A 21 0.12 12.21 7.55
N GLN A 22 1.17 11.40 7.50
CA GLN A 22 1.93 11.21 6.29
C GLN A 22 0.89 10.79 5.27
N ASN A 23 0.60 11.66 4.30
CA ASN A 23 -0.29 11.35 3.20
C ASN A 23 0.35 10.20 2.45
N VAL A 24 -0.08 8.98 2.77
CA VAL A 24 0.31 7.77 2.07
C VAL A 24 -0.34 7.86 0.70
N ASP A 25 0.44 8.24 -0.30
CA ASP A 25 0.03 8.22 -1.70
C ASP A 25 0.04 6.77 -2.20
N ILE A 26 -1.01 6.04 -1.83
CA ILE A 26 -1.13 4.61 -2.13
C ILE A 26 -1.28 4.36 -3.63
N GLY A 27 -1.91 5.28 -4.36
CA GLY A 27 -2.04 5.21 -5.81
C GLY A 27 -0.68 5.27 -6.50
N LYS A 28 0.16 6.23 -6.11
CA LYS A 28 1.55 6.29 -6.57
C LYS A 28 2.36 5.08 -6.16
N ALA A 29 2.21 4.59 -4.93
CA ALA A 29 2.93 3.39 -4.48
C ALA A 29 2.54 2.14 -5.29
N MET A 30 1.25 1.95 -5.60
CA MET A 30 0.75 0.85 -6.41
C MET A 30 1.27 0.89 -7.86
N THR A 31 1.31 2.08 -8.45
CA THR A 31 1.81 2.29 -9.81
C THR A 31 3.34 2.13 -9.88
N GLU A 32 4.07 2.61 -8.88
CA GLU A 32 5.51 2.40 -8.74
C GLU A 32 5.85 0.90 -8.58
N LEU A 33 5.17 0.19 -7.69
CA LEU A 33 5.31 -1.25 -7.53
C LEU A 33 5.06 -1.98 -8.86
N THR A 34 3.97 -1.65 -9.55
CA THR A 34 3.61 -2.32 -10.81
C THR A 34 4.65 -2.07 -11.90
N SER A 35 5.24 -0.88 -11.93
CA SER A 35 6.28 -0.50 -12.89
C SER A 35 7.63 -1.14 -12.58
N SER A 36 7.90 -1.44 -11.31
CA SER A 36 9.16 -2.09 -10.90
C SER A 36 9.15 -3.60 -11.05
N LEU A 37 8.03 -4.22 -11.45
CA LEU A 37 7.94 -5.65 -11.72
C LEU A 37 8.28 -5.97 -13.17
N LYS A 38 9.08 -7.02 -13.36
CA LYS A 38 9.41 -7.58 -14.66
C LYS A 38 8.14 -8.09 -15.37
N PRO A 39 8.07 -8.01 -16.72
CA PRO A 39 6.93 -8.53 -17.47
C PRO A 39 6.60 -10.00 -17.19
N GLU A 40 7.61 -10.81 -16.90
CA GLU A 40 7.45 -12.24 -16.60
C GLU A 40 6.69 -12.53 -15.30
N ALA A 41 6.61 -11.57 -14.38
CA ALA A 41 5.82 -11.67 -13.15
C ALA A 41 4.31 -11.68 -13.44
N PHE A 42 3.89 -11.12 -14.57
CA PHE A 42 2.49 -10.97 -14.93
C PHE A 42 1.98 -12.09 -15.83
N LYS A 43 0.68 -12.38 -15.72
CA LYS A 43 -0.05 -13.22 -16.68
C LYS A 43 -0.11 -12.52 -18.04
N GLY A 44 -0.20 -13.29 -19.13
CA GLY A 44 -0.24 -12.74 -20.50
C GLY A 44 -1.42 -11.78 -20.75
N SER A 45 -2.54 -11.96 -20.04
CA SER A 45 -3.71 -11.07 -20.10
C SER A 45 -3.45 -9.65 -19.59
N TRP A 46 -2.44 -9.47 -18.73
CA TRP A 46 -2.17 -8.18 -18.09
C TRP A 46 -1.80 -7.09 -19.08
N LYS A 47 -1.06 -7.43 -20.14
CA LYS A 47 -0.53 -6.46 -21.11
C LYS A 47 -1.63 -5.59 -21.73
N LYS A 48 -2.84 -6.12 -21.90
CA LYS A 48 -3.98 -5.37 -22.47
C LYS A 48 -4.64 -4.41 -21.49
N ASN A 49 -4.52 -4.69 -20.19
CA ASN A 49 -5.25 -3.98 -19.14
C ASN A 49 -4.33 -3.12 -18.26
N LYS A 50 -3.01 -3.26 -18.40
CA LYS A 50 -2.01 -2.58 -17.56
C LYS A 50 -2.21 -1.07 -17.56
N ASP A 51 -2.32 -0.45 -18.74
CA ASP A 51 -2.36 1.01 -18.84
C ASP A 51 -3.65 1.59 -18.21
N SER A 52 -4.79 0.96 -18.50
CA SER A 52 -6.07 1.31 -17.86
C SER A 52 -6.04 1.11 -16.35
N TRP A 53 -5.42 0.02 -15.88
CA TRP A 53 -5.24 -0.20 -14.44
C TRP A 53 -4.33 0.85 -13.81
N MET A 54 -3.24 1.23 -14.47
CA MET A 54 -2.29 2.24 -13.97
C MET A 54 -2.97 3.60 -13.83
N GLU A 55 -3.80 3.99 -14.80
CA GLU A 55 -4.60 5.22 -14.75
C GLU A 55 -5.55 5.20 -13.55
N GLN A 56 -6.33 4.12 -13.40
CA GLN A 56 -7.24 3.96 -12.26
C GLN A 56 -6.51 3.97 -10.91
N ALA A 57 -5.41 3.23 -10.81
CA ALA A 57 -4.64 3.14 -9.58
C ALA A 57 -4.00 4.48 -9.20
N SER A 58 -3.51 5.27 -10.16
CA SER A 58 -2.88 6.56 -9.91
C SER A 58 -3.82 7.61 -9.30
N GLY A 59 -5.12 7.49 -9.56
CA GLY A 59 -6.15 8.41 -9.05
C GLY A 59 -6.71 8.05 -7.68
N LEU A 60 -6.23 6.96 -7.05
CA LEU A 60 -6.75 6.49 -5.78
C LEU A 60 -6.11 7.18 -4.58
N ASP A 61 -6.98 7.61 -3.68
CA ASP A 61 -6.64 8.04 -2.33
C ASP A 61 -6.83 6.90 -1.33
N ILE A 62 -6.01 6.85 -0.27
CA ILE A 62 -6.10 5.81 0.76
C ILE A 62 -7.42 5.83 1.53
N SER A 63 -8.17 6.94 1.50
CA SER A 63 -9.53 7.03 2.04
C SER A 63 -10.57 6.26 1.20
N ASP A 64 -10.32 6.02 -0.09
CA ASP A 64 -11.14 5.13 -0.92
C ASP A 64 -10.76 3.66 -0.69
N LEU A 65 -11.18 3.13 0.47
CA LEU A 65 -10.81 1.78 0.89
C LEU A 65 -11.24 0.71 -0.12
N SER A 66 -12.42 0.90 -0.73
CA SER A 66 -12.98 -0.05 -1.69
C SER A 66 -12.21 -0.01 -3.01
N GLY A 67 -11.94 1.20 -3.53
CA GLY A 67 -11.14 1.39 -4.74
C GLY A 67 -9.75 0.81 -4.60
N VAL A 68 -9.04 1.14 -3.52
CA VAL A 68 -7.69 0.61 -3.24
C VAL A 68 -7.71 -0.91 -3.13
N SER A 69 -8.64 -1.48 -2.36
CA SER A 69 -8.73 -2.94 -2.25
C SER A 69 -9.02 -3.63 -3.59
N SER A 70 -9.92 -3.04 -4.38
CA SER A 70 -10.26 -3.54 -5.71
C SER A 70 -9.04 -3.54 -6.63
N GLN A 71 -8.27 -2.45 -6.66
CA GLN A 71 -7.07 -2.36 -7.50
C GLN A 71 -5.95 -3.29 -7.02
N MET A 72 -5.74 -3.43 -5.71
CA MET A 72 -4.80 -4.41 -5.16
C MET A 72 -5.19 -5.85 -5.50
N THR A 73 -6.48 -6.17 -5.40
CA THR A 73 -7.02 -7.49 -5.79
C THR A 73 -6.86 -7.73 -7.30
N GLY A 74 -7.09 -6.70 -8.12
CA GLY A 74 -6.86 -6.72 -9.56
C GLY A 74 -5.40 -7.01 -9.91
N LEU A 75 -4.45 -6.34 -9.26
CA LEU A 75 -3.02 -6.58 -9.42
C LEU A 75 -2.65 -8.00 -9.00
N LEU A 76 -3.04 -8.43 -7.80
CA LEU A 76 -2.81 -9.79 -7.29
C LEU A 76 -3.33 -10.86 -8.23
N SER A 77 -4.49 -10.63 -8.84
CA SER A 77 -5.13 -11.55 -9.78
C SER A 77 -4.41 -11.61 -11.13
N ASN A 78 -3.67 -10.58 -11.51
CA ASN A 78 -2.89 -10.54 -12.75
C ASN A 78 -1.42 -10.95 -12.58
N LEU A 79 -0.93 -11.07 -11.35
CA LEU A 79 0.37 -11.66 -11.05
C LEU A 79 0.31 -13.20 -11.15
N LYS A 80 1.38 -13.80 -11.68
CA LYS A 80 1.55 -15.26 -11.68
C LYS A 80 1.78 -15.74 -10.25
N LYS A 81 1.36 -16.97 -9.94
CA LYS A 81 1.64 -17.62 -8.65
C LYS A 81 3.15 -17.70 -8.37
N SER A 82 3.95 -17.90 -9.42
CA SER A 82 5.42 -17.94 -9.35
C SER A 82 6.05 -16.58 -9.04
N ALA A 83 5.31 -15.47 -9.14
CA ALA A 83 5.81 -14.15 -8.77
C ALA A 83 5.82 -13.92 -7.24
N PHE A 84 5.18 -14.81 -6.48
CA PHE A 84 5.10 -14.71 -5.03
C PHE A 84 5.97 -15.75 -4.35
N LYS A 85 6.46 -15.41 -3.16
CA LYS A 85 6.89 -16.38 -2.17
C LYS A 85 5.74 -17.34 -1.87
N LYS A 86 6.05 -18.61 -1.64
CA LYS A 86 5.05 -19.69 -1.45
C LYS A 86 4.04 -19.32 -0.36
N GLY A 87 2.74 -19.36 -0.70
CA GLY A 87 1.63 -19.16 0.24
C GLY A 87 1.14 -17.71 0.43
N VAL A 88 1.91 -16.71 0.01
CA VAL A 88 1.59 -15.30 0.32
C VAL A 88 0.33 -14.79 -0.40
N GLN A 89 0.18 -15.11 -1.69
CA GLN A 89 -0.93 -14.60 -2.51
C GLN A 89 -2.32 -14.92 -1.92
N LYS A 90 -2.50 -16.13 -1.37
CA LYS A 90 -3.79 -16.55 -0.76
C LYS A 90 -4.10 -15.78 0.52
N GLY A 91 -3.09 -15.48 1.33
CA GLY A 91 -3.25 -14.68 2.55
C GLY A 91 -3.66 -13.25 2.24
N LEU A 92 -3.01 -12.64 1.25
CA LEU A 92 -3.30 -11.28 0.79
C LEU A 92 -4.71 -11.11 0.24
N LEU A 93 -5.17 -12.04 -0.61
CA LEU A 93 -6.54 -11.99 -1.14
C LEU A 93 -7.60 -12.06 -0.04
N LYS A 94 -7.35 -12.81 1.04
CA LYS A 94 -8.25 -12.87 2.19
C LYS A 94 -8.23 -11.56 2.98
N GLN A 95 -7.06 -10.98 3.18
CA GLN A 95 -6.90 -9.70 3.90
C GLN A 95 -7.61 -8.55 3.17
N LEU A 96 -7.59 -8.56 1.84
CA LEU A 96 -8.23 -7.53 1.01
C LEU A 96 -9.74 -7.70 0.85
N ALA A 97 -10.33 -8.83 1.24
CA ALA A 97 -11.77 -9.04 1.06
C ALA A 97 -12.62 -8.02 1.85
N THR A 98 -12.14 -7.57 3.02
CA THR A 98 -12.88 -6.66 3.91
C THR A 98 -11.93 -5.77 4.72
N PRO A 99 -11.21 -4.81 4.10
CA PRO A 99 -10.37 -3.88 4.83
C PRO A 99 -11.23 -2.92 5.66
N LYS A 100 -10.90 -2.73 6.94
CA LYS A 100 -11.68 -1.89 7.84
C LYS A 100 -11.22 -0.43 7.87
N ASN A 101 -9.98 -0.17 7.47
CA ASN A 101 -9.36 1.14 7.54
C ASN A 101 -8.10 1.23 6.65
N ALA A 102 -7.58 2.45 6.51
CA ALA A 102 -6.37 2.77 5.75
C ALA A 102 -5.11 2.04 6.24
N ALA A 103 -5.00 1.79 7.56
CA ALA A 103 -3.86 1.09 8.12
C ALA A 103 -3.84 -0.39 7.67
N GLU A 104 -4.98 -1.06 7.67
CA GLU A 104 -5.09 -2.44 7.17
C GLU A 104 -4.74 -2.56 5.69
N LEU A 105 -5.12 -1.57 4.86
CA LEU A 105 -4.72 -1.52 3.45
C LEU A 105 -3.23 -1.27 3.26
N THR A 106 -2.67 -0.37 4.06
CA THR A 106 -1.23 -0.09 4.06
C THR A 106 -0.44 -1.34 4.44
N GLU A 107 -0.88 -2.07 5.47
CA GLU A 107 -0.27 -3.34 5.86
C GLU A 107 -0.45 -4.45 4.80
N ALA A 108 -1.61 -4.49 4.14
CA ALA A 108 -1.82 -5.41 3.01
C ALA A 108 -0.86 -5.07 1.86
N PHE A 109 -0.63 -3.79 1.58
CA PHE A 109 0.28 -3.35 0.53
C PHE A 109 1.73 -3.65 0.87
N LYS A 110 2.16 -3.41 2.12
CA LYS A 110 3.49 -3.83 2.60
C LYS A 110 3.66 -5.35 2.48
N SER A 111 2.65 -6.11 2.86
CA SER A 111 2.64 -7.57 2.76
C SER A 111 2.71 -8.04 1.30
N LEU A 112 2.09 -7.32 0.36
CA LEU A 112 2.22 -7.53 -1.07
C LEU A 112 3.66 -7.31 -1.54
N VAL A 113 4.24 -6.13 -1.27
CA VAL A 113 5.62 -5.79 -1.68
C VAL A 113 6.62 -6.82 -1.14
N ASN A 114 6.51 -7.20 0.13
CA ASN A 114 7.37 -8.20 0.76
C ASN A 114 7.09 -9.64 0.32
N GLY A 115 5.87 -9.89 -0.15
CA GLY A 115 5.38 -11.18 -0.62
C GLY A 115 5.84 -11.55 -2.02
N ILE A 116 6.20 -10.55 -2.83
CA ILE A 116 6.73 -10.76 -4.18
C ILE A 116 8.17 -11.30 -4.08
N ASP A 117 8.49 -12.27 -4.95
CA ASP A 117 9.83 -12.81 -5.09
C ASP A 117 10.80 -11.69 -5.54
N PRO A 118 11.93 -11.46 -4.84
CA PRO A 118 12.90 -10.43 -5.21
C PRO A 118 13.37 -10.51 -6.67
N SER A 119 13.44 -11.70 -7.26
CA SER A 119 13.87 -11.91 -8.65
C SER A 119 12.88 -11.34 -9.68
N MET A 120 11.64 -11.04 -9.27
CA MET A 120 10.60 -10.48 -10.13
C MET A 120 10.69 -8.96 -10.28
N PHE A 121 11.52 -8.29 -9.51
CA PHE A 121 11.75 -6.86 -9.64
C PHE A 121 12.81 -6.55 -10.70
N VAL A 122 12.67 -5.41 -11.38
CA VAL A 122 13.73 -4.86 -12.23
C VAL A 122 14.98 -4.57 -11.39
N SER A 123 16.15 -4.62 -12.03
CA SER A 123 17.42 -4.34 -11.34
C SER A 123 17.43 -2.91 -10.80
N GLY A 124 17.97 -2.72 -9.59
CA GLY A 124 18.09 -1.41 -8.96
C GLY A 124 16.83 -0.86 -8.30
N PHE A 125 15.72 -1.61 -8.28
CA PHE A 125 14.52 -1.17 -7.57
C PHE A 125 14.74 -1.14 -6.05
N ASP A 126 14.52 0.03 -5.43
CA ASP A 126 14.61 0.23 -3.98
C ASP A 126 13.27 -0.09 -3.28
N ARG A 127 13.10 -1.36 -2.91
CA ARG A 127 11.96 -1.81 -2.10
C ARG A 127 11.89 -1.09 -0.75
N GLY A 128 13.03 -0.78 -0.14
CA GLY A 128 13.06 -0.09 1.15
C GLY A 128 12.55 1.34 1.03
N GLY A 129 12.95 2.05 -0.02
CA GLY A 129 12.46 3.37 -0.36
C GLY A 129 10.94 3.42 -0.56
N LEU A 130 10.39 2.48 -1.35
CA LEU A 130 8.92 2.37 -1.53
C LEU A 130 8.21 2.19 -0.18
N LEU A 131 8.71 1.30 0.68
CA LEU A 131 8.08 1.01 1.97
C LEU A 131 8.16 2.17 2.97
N LYS A 132 9.26 2.93 2.96
CA LYS A 132 9.43 4.15 3.79
C LYS A 132 8.46 5.26 3.38
N ASN A 133 8.21 5.42 2.08
CA ASN A 133 7.26 6.41 1.57
C ASN A 133 5.81 6.16 2.00
N LEU A 134 5.49 4.96 2.49
CA LEU A 134 4.20 4.62 3.10
C LEU A 134 4.10 5.01 4.59
N GLY A 135 5.09 5.72 5.11
CA GLY A 135 5.09 6.30 6.44
C GLY A 135 5.69 5.41 7.54
N ILE A 136 6.92 4.94 7.33
CA ILE A 136 7.78 4.32 8.36
C ILE A 136 9.17 4.97 8.32
#